data_AF-A0A2V5RCG2-F1
#
_entry.id   AF-A0A2V5RCG2-F1
#
_cell.length_a   1.000
_cell.length_b   1.000
_cell.length_c   1.000
_cell.angle_alpha   90.00
_cell.angle_beta   90.00
_cell.angle_gamma   90.00
#
_symmetry.space_group_name_H-M   'P 1'
#
loop_
_entity.id
_entity.type
_entity.pdbx_description
1 polymer ?
#
loop_
_entity_poly.entity_id
_entity_poly.type
_entity_poly.pdbx_seq_one_letter_code
_entity_poly.pdbx_strand_id
1 'polypeptide(L)'
;MHEARSASVPVETRAADYLQAASMTAPLLGSGSQETPAVNTYNSACGELTVLLRSSEGGRLWNHPVTLTGNNSTYHLRLEPASHAVWTPNYFTSFELEQQIKEKLIRKENIHKGVGGALVGVRKVNPPEKFAPPRGITAAVTATLDFHGKDATLALRRPAKQPTATVEGKTRPLAANFSAPMSYYQPPGNLMFVGLLGGFNATKYPAPTGLYFMQPYDPDRIPLVFVHGLFSTPFTWVQTINGLQADPEIRKHYQFWIFAYPTGNPILYSALRLREELAKADQLYPNHKPYIVVGHSMGGMLTN
;
A
#
# COMPACT_ATOMS: atom_id res chain seq x y z
N MET A 1 -3.63 11.55 -23.23
CA MET A 1 -3.00 11.59 -21.89
C MET A 1 -2.49 12.98 -21.51
N HIS A 2 -1.85 13.78 -22.40
CA HIS A 2 -1.34 15.11 -22.02
C HIS A 2 -2.44 16.07 -21.54
N GLU A 3 -3.55 16.18 -22.28
CA GLU A 3 -4.70 17.00 -21.90
C GLU A 3 -5.34 16.54 -20.57
N ALA A 4 -5.51 15.23 -20.39
CA ALA A 4 -6.02 14.63 -19.14
C ALA A 4 -5.17 14.97 -17.90
N ARG A 5 -3.89 15.31 -18.08
CA ARG A 5 -2.99 15.70 -16.99
C ARG A 5 -3.00 17.19 -16.70
N SER A 6 -3.57 18.02 -17.58
CA SER A 6 -3.64 19.46 -17.37
C SER A 6 -4.63 19.83 -16.27
N ALA A 7 -4.17 20.59 -15.28
CA ALA A 7 -5.03 21.08 -14.20
C ALA A 7 -6.04 22.16 -14.65
N SER A 8 -5.87 22.72 -15.87
CA SER A 8 -6.80 23.70 -16.44
C SER A 8 -8.08 23.07 -17.00
N VAL A 9 -8.10 21.74 -17.18
CA VAL A 9 -9.25 21.01 -17.73
C VAL A 9 -10.14 20.54 -16.57
N PRO A 10 -11.48 20.63 -16.70
CA PRO A 10 -12.40 20.13 -15.67
C PRO A 10 -12.16 18.67 -15.30
N VAL A 11 -12.35 18.32 -14.03
CA VAL A 11 -12.07 16.98 -13.47
C VAL A 11 -12.84 15.89 -14.23
N GLU A 12 -14.11 16.12 -14.53
CA GLU A 12 -14.96 15.15 -15.24
C GLU A 12 -14.47 14.88 -16.67
N THR A 13 -13.99 15.92 -17.37
CA THR A 13 -13.40 15.81 -18.71
C THR A 13 -12.10 15.03 -18.66
N ARG A 14 -11.21 15.34 -17.71
CA ARG A 14 -9.96 14.59 -17.51
C ARG A 14 -10.22 13.12 -17.18
N ALA A 15 -11.23 12.84 -16.36
CA ALA A 15 -11.64 11.48 -16.02
C ALA A 15 -12.17 10.73 -17.26
N ALA A 16 -12.98 11.37 -18.10
CA ALA A 16 -13.45 10.81 -19.36
C ALA A 16 -12.29 10.52 -20.34
N ASP A 17 -11.28 11.39 -20.40
CA ASP A 17 -10.09 11.19 -21.24
C ASP A 17 -9.25 9.97 -20.79
N TYR A 18 -9.11 9.75 -19.47
CA TYR A 18 -8.46 8.54 -18.97
C TYR A 18 -9.27 7.29 -19.31
N LEU A 19 -10.59 7.32 -19.17
CA LEU A 19 -11.46 6.20 -19.57
C LEU A 19 -11.36 5.92 -21.06
N GLN A 20 -11.30 6.96 -21.90
CA GLN A 20 -11.08 6.81 -23.34
C GLN A 20 -9.72 6.17 -23.64
N ALA A 21 -8.63 6.67 -23.03
CA ALA A 21 -7.30 6.10 -23.22
C ALA A 21 -7.23 4.63 -22.81
N ALA A 22 -7.83 4.28 -21.67
CA ALA A 22 -7.91 2.89 -21.21
C ALA A 22 -8.75 2.03 -22.17
N SER A 23 -9.94 2.45 -22.57
CA SER A 23 -10.81 1.68 -23.48
C SER A 23 -10.18 1.42 -24.85
N MET A 24 -9.44 2.38 -25.41
CA MET A 24 -8.76 2.22 -26.70
C MET A 24 -7.58 1.24 -26.64
N THR A 25 -6.97 1.08 -25.46
CA THR A 25 -5.76 0.27 -25.28
C THR A 25 -6.03 -1.09 -24.67
N ALA A 26 -7.15 -1.27 -23.97
CA ALA A 26 -7.52 -2.53 -23.33
C ALA A 26 -7.56 -3.74 -24.30
N PRO A 27 -8.10 -3.63 -25.54
CA PRO A 27 -8.05 -4.72 -26.52
C PRO A 27 -6.63 -5.08 -26.99
N LEU A 28 -5.69 -4.15 -26.86
CA LEU A 28 -4.31 -4.26 -27.34
C LEU A 28 -3.32 -4.75 -26.27
N LEU A 29 -3.79 -5.13 -25.08
CA LEU A 29 -2.94 -5.54 -23.96
C LEU A 29 -2.18 -6.87 -24.19
N GLY A 30 -2.58 -7.69 -25.17
CA GLY A 30 -1.96 -9.00 -25.40
C GLY A 30 -2.05 -9.90 -24.15
N SER A 31 -0.93 -10.53 -23.78
CA SER A 31 -0.79 -11.28 -22.52
C SER A 31 -0.74 -10.38 -21.29
N GLY A 32 -0.38 -9.10 -21.45
CA GLY A 32 -0.17 -8.15 -20.36
C GLY A 32 1.13 -8.35 -19.56
N SER A 33 1.93 -9.36 -19.89
CA SER A 33 3.17 -9.69 -19.16
C SER A 33 4.39 -8.87 -19.58
N GLN A 34 4.31 -8.19 -20.73
CA GLN A 34 5.37 -7.35 -21.27
C GLN A 34 4.95 -5.88 -21.32
N GLU A 35 5.90 -4.99 -21.10
CA GLU A 35 5.69 -3.56 -21.28
C GLU A 35 5.57 -3.24 -22.77
N THR A 36 4.39 -2.80 -23.16
CA THR A 36 4.11 -2.28 -24.50
C THR A 36 3.50 -0.88 -24.36
N PRO A 37 3.51 -0.05 -25.41
CA PRO A 37 2.84 1.25 -25.38
C PRO A 37 1.36 1.16 -24.95
N ALA A 38 0.66 0.09 -25.34
CA ALA A 38 -0.72 -0.17 -24.93
C ALA A 38 -0.83 -0.46 -23.43
N VAL A 39 0.00 -1.37 -22.90
CA VAL A 39 0.03 -1.69 -21.45
C VAL A 39 0.39 -0.45 -20.62
N ASN A 40 1.41 0.30 -21.03
CA ASN A 40 1.83 1.51 -20.31
C ASN A 40 0.73 2.59 -20.29
N THR A 41 0.04 2.78 -21.41
CA THR A 41 -1.06 3.75 -21.52
C THR A 41 -2.26 3.32 -20.67
N TYR A 42 -2.65 2.05 -20.75
CA TYR A 42 -3.74 1.49 -19.94
C TYR A 42 -3.43 1.58 -18.44
N ASN A 43 -2.23 1.18 -18.01
CA ASN A 43 -1.81 1.22 -16.61
C ASN A 43 -1.79 2.65 -16.08
N SER A 44 -1.22 3.60 -16.84
CA SER A 44 -1.21 5.02 -16.48
C SER A 44 -2.63 5.56 -16.36
N ALA A 45 -3.51 5.26 -17.32
CA ALA A 45 -4.90 5.71 -17.30
C ALA A 45 -5.67 5.17 -16.09
N CYS A 46 -5.52 3.88 -15.76
CA CYS A 46 -6.16 3.29 -14.58
C CYS A 46 -5.69 3.93 -13.27
N GLY A 47 -4.37 4.12 -13.12
CA GLY A 47 -3.76 4.69 -11.92
C GLY A 47 -4.12 6.16 -11.71
N GLU A 48 -3.91 6.98 -12.76
CA GLU A 48 -4.18 8.42 -12.72
C GLU A 48 -5.67 8.73 -12.57
N LEU A 49 -6.56 7.96 -13.22
CA LEU A 49 -8.00 8.07 -12.99
C LEU A 49 -8.36 7.80 -11.53
N THR A 50 -7.81 6.73 -10.95
CA THR A 50 -8.10 6.36 -9.55
C THR A 50 -7.70 7.47 -8.58
N VAL A 51 -6.50 8.03 -8.75
CA VAL A 51 -6.02 9.16 -7.94
C VAL A 51 -6.89 10.39 -8.16
N LEU A 52 -7.22 10.72 -9.42
CA LEU A 52 -8.04 11.88 -9.77
C LEU A 52 -9.42 11.82 -9.11
N LEU A 53 -10.14 10.69 -9.27
CA LEU A 53 -11.48 10.50 -8.72
C LEU A 53 -11.48 10.55 -7.19
N ARG A 54 -10.46 9.99 -6.53
CA ARG A 54 -10.40 9.96 -5.07
C ARG A 54 -10.02 11.31 -4.46
N SER A 55 -9.14 12.07 -5.11
CA SER A 55 -8.56 13.31 -4.55
C SER A 55 -9.30 14.59 -4.93
N SER A 56 -10.07 14.58 -6.03
CA SER A 56 -10.72 15.79 -6.53
C SER A 56 -12.04 16.08 -5.82
N GLU A 57 -12.31 17.37 -5.60
CA GLU A 57 -13.63 17.88 -5.15
C GLU A 57 -14.17 17.18 -3.89
N GLY A 58 -13.30 16.85 -2.92
CA GLY A 58 -13.71 16.15 -1.70
C GLY A 58 -14.14 14.69 -1.91
N GLY A 59 -13.77 14.08 -3.04
CA GLY A 59 -14.20 12.74 -3.41
C GLY A 59 -15.60 12.69 -4.01
N ARG A 60 -16.12 13.82 -4.54
CA ARG A 60 -17.46 13.92 -5.15
C ARG A 60 -17.67 12.91 -6.29
N LEU A 61 -16.62 12.41 -6.93
CA LEU A 61 -16.73 11.43 -8.02
C LEU A 61 -16.39 10.00 -7.58
N TRP A 62 -16.26 9.75 -6.27
CA TRP A 62 -15.78 8.48 -5.74
C TRP A 62 -16.89 7.60 -5.14
N ASN A 63 -16.82 6.29 -5.41
CA ASN A 63 -17.65 5.26 -4.79
C ASN A 63 -19.18 5.45 -4.94
N HIS A 64 -19.61 5.89 -6.12
CA HIS A 64 -21.00 5.81 -6.60
C HIS A 64 -20.99 5.85 -8.14
N PRO A 65 -22.09 5.45 -8.80
CA PRO A 65 -22.18 5.57 -10.25
C PRO A 65 -22.07 7.03 -10.69
N VAL A 66 -21.17 7.32 -11.64
CA VAL A 66 -20.97 8.66 -12.20
C VAL A 66 -21.01 8.59 -13.72
N THR A 67 -21.53 9.64 -14.35
CA THR A 67 -21.50 9.81 -15.80
C THR A 67 -20.48 10.89 -16.14
N LEU A 68 -19.45 10.53 -16.90
CA LEU A 68 -18.31 11.38 -17.20
C LEU A 68 -18.29 11.67 -18.69
N THR A 69 -18.23 12.95 -19.07
CA THR A 69 -18.25 13.39 -20.48
C THR A 69 -17.01 14.21 -20.80
N GLY A 70 -16.32 13.85 -21.87
CA GLY A 70 -15.15 14.59 -22.38
C GLY A 70 -15.01 14.42 -23.89
N ASN A 71 -14.61 15.49 -24.59
CA ASN A 71 -14.20 15.56 -26.01
C ASN A 71 -14.86 14.55 -26.98
N ASN A 72 -16.19 14.36 -26.88
CA ASN A 72 -17.07 13.46 -27.67
C ASN A 72 -17.28 12.01 -27.18
N SER A 73 -17.01 11.70 -25.92
CA SER A 73 -17.39 10.42 -25.31
C SER A 73 -17.99 10.62 -23.92
N THR A 74 -19.08 9.89 -23.68
CA THR A 74 -19.70 9.75 -22.36
C THR A 74 -19.48 8.33 -21.87
N TYR A 75 -19.00 8.19 -20.64
CA TYR A 75 -18.82 6.91 -19.95
C TYR A 75 -19.65 6.87 -18.68
N HIS A 76 -20.22 5.70 -18.38
CA HIS A 76 -20.85 5.44 -17.09
C HIS A 76 -19.88 4.61 -16.25
N LEU A 77 -19.33 5.23 -15.21
CA LEU A 77 -18.34 4.60 -14.36
C LEU A 77 -18.99 4.12 -13.05
N ARG A 78 -18.67 2.88 -12.67
CA ARG A 78 -18.95 2.34 -11.33
C ARG A 78 -17.70 1.68 -10.76
N LEU A 79 -17.68 1.49 -9.44
CA LEU A 79 -16.62 0.72 -8.77
C LEU A 79 -17.08 -0.72 -8.55
N GLU A 80 -16.16 -1.67 -8.71
CA GLU A 80 -16.41 -3.08 -8.40
C GLU A 80 -16.61 -3.24 -6.87
N PRO A 81 -17.65 -3.95 -6.43
CA PRO A 81 -17.86 -4.24 -5.01
C PRO A 81 -16.71 -5.04 -4.38
N ALA A 82 -16.62 -4.97 -3.05
CA ALA A 82 -15.60 -5.69 -2.30
C ALA A 82 -15.71 -7.21 -2.50
N SER A 83 -14.56 -7.87 -2.59
CA SER A 83 -14.45 -9.33 -2.65
C SER A 83 -13.14 -9.79 -2.01
N HIS A 84 -12.83 -11.08 -2.04
CA HIS A 84 -11.52 -11.57 -1.59
C HIS A 84 -10.36 -10.89 -2.37
N ALA A 85 -10.59 -10.59 -3.65
CA ALA A 85 -9.61 -10.07 -4.60
C ALA A 85 -9.67 -8.55 -4.81
N VAL A 86 -10.73 -7.90 -4.34
CA VAL A 86 -11.02 -6.48 -4.57
C VAL A 86 -11.22 -5.79 -3.23
N TRP A 87 -10.45 -4.72 -3.01
CA TRP A 87 -10.60 -3.88 -1.84
C TRP A 87 -11.98 -3.21 -1.83
N THR A 88 -12.57 -3.04 -0.65
CA THR A 88 -13.73 -2.15 -0.50
C THR A 88 -13.36 -0.75 -1.00
N PRO A 89 -14.16 -0.12 -1.87
CA PRO A 89 -13.85 1.20 -2.44
C PRO A 89 -13.46 2.29 -1.44
N ASN A 90 -14.07 2.29 -0.25
CA ASN A 90 -13.80 3.27 0.80
C ASN A 90 -12.81 2.77 1.87
N TYR A 91 -12.11 1.66 1.63
CA TYR A 91 -11.12 1.15 2.58
C TYR A 91 -9.94 2.13 2.74
N PHE A 92 -9.38 2.61 1.64
CA PHE A 92 -8.29 3.59 1.64
C PHE A 92 -8.84 5.02 1.63
N THR A 93 -8.17 5.91 2.35
CA THR A 93 -8.51 7.33 2.41
C THR A 93 -7.92 8.11 1.24
N SER A 94 -6.78 7.67 0.70
CA SER A 94 -6.12 8.25 -0.47
C SER A 94 -5.33 7.19 -1.25
N PHE A 95 -4.89 7.54 -2.46
CA PHE A 95 -4.00 6.74 -3.31
C PHE A 95 -2.85 7.61 -3.81
N GLU A 96 -1.66 7.03 -3.88
CA GLU A 96 -0.47 7.63 -4.48
C GLU A 96 -0.02 6.76 -5.66
N LEU A 97 0.48 7.40 -6.73
CA LEU A 97 1.12 6.66 -7.82
C LEU A 97 2.44 6.07 -7.30
N GLU A 98 2.74 4.82 -7.63
CA GLU A 98 4.00 4.19 -7.18
C GLU A 98 5.24 4.97 -7.63
N GLN A 99 5.21 5.61 -8.79
CA GLN A 99 6.33 6.37 -9.34
C GLN A 99 6.62 7.66 -8.56
N GLN A 100 5.70 8.11 -7.71
CA GLN A 100 5.88 9.28 -6.84
C GLN A 100 6.56 8.91 -5.51
N ILE A 101 6.64 7.61 -5.19
CA ILE A 101 7.23 7.13 -3.94
C ILE A 101 8.73 6.96 -4.10
N LYS A 102 9.51 7.61 -3.23
CA LYS A 102 10.97 7.51 -3.23
C LYS A 102 11.44 6.33 -2.39
N GLU A 103 11.96 5.28 -3.01
CA GLU A 103 12.36 4.04 -2.34
C GLU A 103 13.78 4.07 -1.73
N LYS A 104 14.09 5.10 -0.93
CA LYS A 104 15.48 5.43 -0.48
C LYS A 104 16.25 4.31 0.21
N LEU A 105 15.58 3.39 0.89
CA LEU A 105 16.22 2.29 1.65
C LEU A 105 16.19 0.96 0.91
N ILE A 106 15.53 0.90 -0.24
CA ILE A 106 15.36 -0.31 -1.04
C ILE A 106 16.55 -0.46 -1.99
N ARG A 107 17.23 -1.61 -1.94
CA ARG A 107 18.32 -1.95 -2.87
C ARG A 107 17.83 -2.64 -4.14
N LYS A 108 16.77 -3.43 -4.00
CA LYS A 108 16.13 -4.18 -5.08
C LYS A 108 14.62 -4.06 -4.91
N GLU A 109 14.00 -3.39 -5.87
CA GLU A 109 12.55 -3.18 -5.90
C GLU A 109 11.84 -4.51 -6.22
N ASN A 110 10.68 -4.70 -5.60
CA ASN A 110 9.80 -5.83 -5.81
C ASN A 110 8.64 -5.39 -6.71
N ILE A 111 8.96 -5.27 -8.00
CA ILE A 111 8.03 -4.83 -9.04
C ILE A 111 7.61 -6.05 -9.85
N HIS A 112 6.29 -6.25 -9.92
CA HIS A 112 5.66 -7.23 -10.79
C HIS A 112 5.11 -6.52 -12.02
N LYS A 113 5.58 -6.93 -13.20
CA LYS A 113 5.03 -6.45 -14.47
C LYS A 113 3.66 -7.07 -14.72
N GLY A 114 2.75 -6.29 -15.27
CA GLY A 114 1.39 -6.74 -15.52
C GLY A 114 0.48 -5.61 -16.01
N VAL A 115 -0.82 -5.86 -15.89
CA VAL A 115 -1.89 -4.95 -16.29
C VAL A 115 -2.49 -4.26 -15.08
N GLY A 116 -2.90 -3.00 -15.27
CA GLY A 116 -3.51 -2.13 -14.29
C GLY A 116 -2.56 -1.07 -13.73
N GLY A 117 -3.13 0.01 -13.23
CA GLY A 117 -2.37 1.08 -12.58
C GLY A 117 -1.94 0.66 -11.19
N ALA A 118 -0.64 0.47 -10.98
CA ALA A 118 -0.09 0.14 -9.68
C ALA A 118 -0.01 1.39 -8.78
N LEU A 119 -0.51 1.24 -7.56
CA LEU A 119 -0.78 2.31 -6.60
C LEU A 119 -0.36 1.91 -5.19
N VAL A 120 -0.07 2.92 -4.37
CA VAL A 120 -0.06 2.77 -2.91
C VAL A 120 -1.39 3.27 -2.36
N GLY A 121 -2.21 2.35 -1.84
CA GLY A 121 -3.39 2.71 -1.06
C GLY A 121 -2.96 3.12 0.34
N VAL A 122 -3.44 4.28 0.81
CA VAL A 122 -3.14 4.82 2.14
C VAL A 122 -4.43 4.96 2.94
N ARG A 123 -4.46 4.37 4.13
CA ARG A 123 -5.57 4.46 5.08
C ARG A 123 -5.12 5.22 6.32
N LYS A 124 -5.51 6.50 6.39
CA LYS A 124 -5.20 7.41 7.48
C LYS A 124 -6.48 8.08 7.96
N VAL A 125 -7.01 7.60 9.08
CA VAL A 125 -8.27 8.08 9.68
C VAL A 125 -8.02 8.87 10.96
N ASN A 126 -9.04 9.62 11.41
CA ASN A 126 -9.01 10.39 12.65
C ASN A 126 -10.25 10.04 13.50
N PRO A 127 -10.11 9.53 14.75
CA PRO A 127 -8.85 9.21 15.42
C PRO A 127 -8.08 8.07 14.73
N PRO A 128 -6.74 7.98 14.87
CA PRO A 128 -5.96 6.90 14.28
C PRO A 128 -6.44 5.51 14.72
N GLU A 129 -6.44 4.56 13.78
CA GLU A 129 -6.70 3.16 14.09
C GLU A 129 -5.62 2.59 15.01
N LYS A 130 -6.01 1.62 15.85
CA LYS A 130 -5.06 0.90 16.71
C LYS A 130 -3.96 0.27 15.84
N PHE A 131 -2.72 0.40 16.29
CA PHE A 131 -1.50 -0.08 15.62
C PHE A 131 -1.20 0.56 14.25
N ALA A 132 -1.98 1.56 13.81
CA ALA A 132 -1.65 2.28 12.59
C ALA A 132 -0.42 3.17 12.81
N PRO A 133 0.57 3.16 11.89
CA PRO A 133 1.61 4.17 11.88
C PRO A 133 1.01 5.59 11.83
N PRO A 134 1.71 6.64 12.32
CA PRO A 134 1.20 8.02 12.26
C PRO A 134 0.86 8.52 10.84
N ARG A 135 1.47 7.92 9.81
CA ARG A 135 1.19 8.21 8.40
C ARG A 135 0.05 7.36 7.79
N GLY A 136 -0.59 6.50 8.58
CA GLY A 136 -1.61 5.57 8.14
C GLY A 136 -1.05 4.20 7.77
N ILE A 137 -1.94 3.24 7.54
CA ILE A 137 -1.63 1.90 7.04
C ILE A 137 -1.60 1.94 5.52
N THR A 138 -0.57 1.34 4.91
CA THR A 138 -0.42 1.28 3.45
C THR A 138 -0.56 -0.13 2.90
N ALA A 139 -0.92 -0.24 1.61
CA ALA A 139 -0.89 -1.51 0.88
C ALA A 139 -0.68 -1.28 -0.62
N ALA A 140 -0.16 -2.29 -1.32
CA ALA A 140 -0.12 -2.32 -2.78
C ALA A 140 -1.54 -2.54 -3.32
N VAL A 141 -1.94 -1.71 -4.28
CA VAL A 141 -3.25 -1.74 -4.94
C VAL A 141 -3.01 -1.70 -6.45
N THR A 142 -3.79 -2.46 -7.22
CA THR A 142 -3.77 -2.35 -8.68
C THR A 142 -5.15 -1.93 -9.15
N ALA A 143 -5.25 -0.77 -9.80
CA ALA A 143 -6.47 -0.30 -10.43
C ALA A 143 -6.63 -0.96 -11.81
N THR A 144 -7.78 -1.58 -12.09
CA THR A 144 -8.12 -2.11 -13.41
C THR A 144 -9.45 -1.56 -13.89
N LEU A 145 -9.59 -1.37 -15.19
CA LEU A 145 -10.84 -0.97 -15.86
C LEU A 145 -11.32 -2.06 -16.81
N ASP A 146 -12.57 -2.48 -16.65
CA ASP A 146 -13.28 -3.35 -17.60
C ASP A 146 -14.38 -2.57 -18.30
N PHE A 147 -14.53 -2.78 -19.61
CA PHE A 147 -15.48 -2.05 -20.45
C PHE A 147 -16.55 -2.95 -21.05
N HIS A 148 -17.80 -2.48 -21.01
CA HIS A 148 -18.91 -3.02 -21.78
C HIS A 148 -19.56 -1.86 -22.56
N GLY A 149 -19.07 -1.60 -23.77
CA GLY A 149 -19.41 -0.39 -24.51
C GLY A 149 -18.89 0.86 -23.79
N LYS A 150 -19.81 1.70 -23.29
CA LYS A 150 -19.49 2.91 -22.51
C LYS A 150 -19.64 2.73 -21.01
N ASP A 151 -20.09 1.56 -20.56
CA ASP A 151 -20.08 1.19 -19.15
C ASP A 151 -18.67 0.75 -18.75
N ALA A 152 -18.07 1.44 -17.80
CA ALA A 152 -16.76 1.16 -17.25
C ALA A 152 -16.88 0.71 -15.80
N THR A 153 -16.15 -0.35 -15.43
CA THR A 153 -16.05 -0.80 -14.04
C THR A 153 -14.61 -0.67 -13.57
N LEU A 154 -14.38 0.18 -12.57
CA LEU A 154 -13.08 0.34 -11.91
C LEU A 154 -12.98 -0.62 -10.72
N ALA A 155 -11.96 -1.47 -10.71
CA ALA A 155 -11.70 -2.39 -9.60
C ALA A 155 -10.37 -2.07 -8.90
N LEU A 156 -10.39 -2.07 -7.58
CA LEU A 156 -9.20 -1.91 -6.74
C LEU A 156 -8.68 -3.29 -6.33
N ARG A 157 -7.88 -3.91 -7.19
CA ARG A 157 -7.40 -5.28 -7.01
C ARG A 157 -6.39 -5.38 -5.86
N ARG A 158 -6.33 -6.58 -5.25
CA ARG A 158 -5.43 -6.97 -4.16
C ARG A 158 -4.30 -7.86 -4.70
N PRO A 159 -3.24 -7.31 -5.31
CA PRO A 159 -2.23 -8.12 -6.00
C PRO A 159 -1.45 -9.06 -5.07
N ALA A 160 -1.43 -8.79 -3.75
CA ALA A 160 -0.85 -9.69 -2.74
C ALA A 160 -1.72 -10.92 -2.43
N LYS A 161 -3.04 -10.87 -2.68
CA LYS A 161 -3.98 -11.99 -2.46
C LYS A 161 -4.25 -12.75 -3.76
N GLN A 162 -4.46 -12.01 -4.84
CA GLN A 162 -4.67 -12.57 -6.17
C GLN A 162 -3.80 -11.81 -7.18
N PRO A 163 -2.72 -12.42 -7.69
CA PRO A 163 -1.74 -11.72 -8.54
C PRO A 163 -2.20 -11.57 -9.99
N THR A 164 -3.38 -12.07 -10.34
CA THR A 164 -3.97 -12.02 -11.67
C THR A 164 -5.40 -11.53 -11.60
N ALA A 165 -5.89 -10.83 -12.63
CA ALA A 165 -7.30 -10.50 -12.76
C ALA A 165 -7.78 -10.74 -14.19
N THR A 166 -9.08 -10.93 -14.36
CA THR A 166 -9.70 -10.84 -15.68
C THR A 166 -9.78 -9.37 -16.07
N VAL A 167 -9.19 -9.04 -17.21
CA VAL A 167 -9.30 -7.73 -17.86
C VAL A 167 -9.68 -8.01 -19.30
N GLU A 168 -10.68 -7.33 -19.87
CA GLU A 168 -11.11 -7.57 -21.28
C GLU A 168 -11.32 -9.06 -21.59
N GLY A 169 -12.00 -9.77 -20.68
CA GLY A 169 -12.31 -11.20 -20.83
C GLY A 169 -11.12 -12.16 -20.77
N LYS A 170 -9.89 -11.69 -20.49
CA LYS A 170 -8.68 -12.53 -20.39
C LYS A 170 -8.05 -12.39 -19.01
N THR A 171 -7.65 -13.52 -18.42
CA THR A 171 -6.87 -13.53 -17.18
C THR A 171 -5.44 -13.06 -17.46
N ARG A 172 -5.02 -11.98 -16.81
CA ARG A 172 -3.69 -11.36 -16.97
C ARG A 172 -3.02 -11.14 -15.62
N PRO A 173 -1.67 -11.17 -15.56
CA PRO A 173 -0.94 -10.75 -14.36
C PRO A 173 -1.22 -9.28 -14.05
N LEU A 174 -1.32 -8.96 -12.77
CA LEU A 174 -1.49 -7.59 -12.30
C LEU A 174 -0.14 -6.90 -12.15
N ALA A 175 -0.06 -5.64 -12.57
CA ALA A 175 1.07 -4.79 -12.23
C ALA A 175 1.02 -4.44 -10.74
N ALA A 176 2.15 -4.53 -10.04
CA ALA A 176 2.23 -4.14 -8.64
C ALA A 176 3.67 -3.84 -8.22
N ASN A 177 3.88 -2.74 -7.50
CA ASN A 177 5.08 -2.52 -6.72
C ASN A 177 4.81 -2.79 -5.24
N PHE A 178 5.40 -3.87 -4.72
CA PHE A 178 5.27 -4.25 -3.32
C PHE A 178 6.26 -3.52 -2.40
N SER A 179 7.30 -2.89 -2.95
CA SER A 179 8.26 -2.06 -2.23
C SER A 179 7.72 -0.67 -1.91
N ALA A 180 6.89 -0.11 -2.80
CA ALA A 180 6.36 1.26 -2.66
C ALA A 180 5.54 1.47 -1.35
N PRO A 181 4.62 0.59 -0.92
CA PRO A 181 3.88 0.78 0.33
C PRO A 181 4.78 0.87 1.56
N MET A 182 5.87 0.10 1.60
CA MET A 182 6.87 0.16 2.67
C MET A 182 7.65 1.48 2.59
N SER A 183 8.03 1.89 1.39
CA SER A 183 8.76 3.13 1.14
C SER A 183 7.92 4.40 1.33
N TYR A 184 6.59 4.30 1.41
CA TYR A 184 5.74 5.42 1.81
C TYR A 184 6.16 6.01 3.17
N TYR A 185 6.65 5.15 4.07
CA TYR A 185 7.28 5.59 5.31
C TYR A 185 8.70 6.08 5.00
N GLN A 186 8.83 7.38 4.70
CA GLN A 186 10.13 7.97 4.42
C GLN A 186 11.01 8.01 5.69
N PRO A 187 12.28 7.55 5.62
CA PRO A 187 13.19 7.59 6.75
C PRO A 187 13.58 9.04 7.10
N PRO A 188 14.01 9.29 8.34
CA PRO A 188 14.64 10.56 8.70
C PRO A 188 15.95 10.78 7.91
N GLY A 189 16.38 12.04 7.79
CA GLY A 189 17.57 12.40 7.00
C GLY A 189 18.87 11.74 7.47
N ASN A 190 19.00 11.41 8.76
CA ASN A 190 20.15 10.67 9.30
C ASN A 190 19.70 9.62 10.30
N LEU A 191 19.70 8.35 9.86
CA LEU A 191 19.21 7.23 10.66
C LEU A 191 20.12 6.90 11.85
N MET A 192 21.44 6.99 11.64
CA MET A 192 22.43 6.75 12.68
C MET A 192 22.31 7.78 13.80
N PHE A 193 22.11 9.06 13.46
CA PHE A 193 21.91 10.12 14.44
C PHE A 193 20.64 9.91 15.27
N VAL A 194 19.52 9.52 14.64
CA VAL A 194 18.27 9.22 15.36
C VAL A 194 18.43 8.00 16.26
N GLY A 195 19.08 6.94 15.78
CA GLY A 195 19.39 5.75 16.57
C GLY A 195 20.26 6.08 17.80
N LEU A 196 21.31 6.89 17.59
CA LEU A 196 22.19 7.39 18.64
C LEU A 196 21.39 8.21 19.67
N LEU A 197 20.62 9.21 19.22
CA LEU A 197 19.80 10.04 20.11
C LEU A 197 18.83 9.20 20.93
N GLY A 198 18.14 8.24 20.32
CA GLY A 198 17.23 7.34 21.01
C GLY A 198 17.92 6.40 22.00
N GLY A 199 19.19 6.05 21.75
CA GLY A 199 20.01 5.25 22.66
C GLY A 199 20.54 6.03 23.86
N PHE A 200 20.83 7.32 23.70
CA PHE A 200 21.34 8.16 24.79
C PHE A 200 20.25 8.95 25.54
N ASN A 201 19.11 9.24 24.89
CA ASN A 201 18.01 9.98 25.48
C ASN A 201 16.64 9.54 24.93
N ALA A 202 15.92 8.77 25.73
CA ALA A 202 14.62 8.23 25.36
C ALA A 202 13.56 9.28 24.99
N THR A 203 13.65 10.49 25.55
CA THR A 203 12.67 11.57 25.30
C THR A 203 12.82 12.22 23.93
N LYS A 204 13.94 12.00 23.23
CA LYS A 204 14.22 12.57 21.89
C LYS A 204 13.95 11.59 20.74
N TYR A 205 13.37 10.42 21.02
CA TYR A 205 13.03 9.46 19.99
C TYR A 205 11.78 9.90 19.22
N PRO A 206 11.84 10.01 17.88
CA PRO A 206 10.83 10.74 17.11
C PRO A 206 9.51 9.98 16.88
N ALA A 207 9.43 8.70 17.27
CA ALA A 207 8.23 7.88 17.12
C ALA A 207 7.70 7.43 18.48
N PRO A 208 6.38 7.38 18.71
CA PRO A 208 5.83 6.81 19.93
C PRO A 208 6.29 5.36 20.11
N THR A 209 6.56 4.95 21.35
CA THR A 209 6.79 3.53 21.65
C THR A 209 5.51 2.76 21.33
N GLY A 210 5.60 1.69 20.56
CA GLY A 210 4.41 0.94 20.20
C GLY A 210 4.63 -0.13 19.14
N LEU A 211 3.60 -0.95 18.96
CA LEU A 211 3.49 -1.92 17.89
C LEU A 211 2.79 -1.27 16.69
N TYR A 212 3.35 -1.48 15.50
CA TYR A 212 2.88 -0.86 14.26
C TYR A 212 2.66 -1.90 13.18
N PHE A 213 1.49 -1.87 12.55
CA PHE A 213 1.14 -2.77 11.46
C PHE A 213 1.55 -2.12 10.14
N MET A 214 2.41 -2.78 9.38
CA MET A 214 2.93 -2.25 8.11
C MET A 214 1.99 -2.50 6.92
N GLN A 215 0.84 -3.12 7.19
CA GLN A 215 -0.17 -3.53 6.24
C GLN A 215 -1.51 -3.76 6.97
N PRO A 216 -2.64 -3.76 6.27
CA PRO A 216 -3.92 -4.18 6.82
C PRO A 216 -3.83 -5.53 7.54
N TYR A 217 -4.42 -5.61 8.74
CA TYR A 217 -4.54 -6.87 9.47
C TYR A 217 -5.27 -7.91 8.64
N ASP A 218 -4.78 -9.15 8.71
CA ASP A 218 -5.28 -10.26 7.92
C ASP A 218 -5.32 -11.54 8.76
N PRO A 219 -6.51 -12.06 9.14
CA PRO A 219 -6.59 -13.21 10.06
C PRO A 219 -5.96 -14.49 9.48
N ASP A 220 -5.81 -14.58 8.16
CA ASP A 220 -5.24 -15.73 7.48
C ASP A 220 -3.71 -15.73 7.44
N ARG A 221 -3.05 -14.66 7.91
CA ARG A 221 -1.60 -14.50 7.84
C ARG A 221 -0.95 -14.49 9.23
N ILE A 222 0.20 -15.14 9.33
CA ILE A 222 1.00 -15.22 10.55
C ILE A 222 1.65 -13.84 10.78
N PRO A 223 1.45 -13.21 11.95
CA PRO A 223 2.15 -11.97 12.23
C PRO A 223 3.62 -12.24 12.53
N LEU A 224 4.49 -11.59 11.75
CA LEU A 224 5.94 -11.57 11.93
C LEU A 224 6.33 -10.23 12.55
N VAL A 225 6.67 -10.26 13.85
CA VAL A 225 6.95 -9.08 14.67
C VAL A 225 8.46 -8.83 14.70
N PHE A 226 8.89 -7.69 14.20
CA PHE A 226 10.31 -7.28 14.23
C PHE A 226 10.60 -6.34 15.39
N VAL A 227 11.65 -6.66 16.15
CA VAL A 227 12.12 -5.88 17.30
C VAL A 227 13.57 -5.46 17.07
N HIS A 228 13.79 -4.16 16.88
CA HIS A 228 15.11 -3.60 16.58
C HIS A 228 16.04 -3.55 17.82
N GLY A 229 17.35 -3.42 17.59
CA GLY A 229 18.39 -3.44 18.64
C GLY A 229 18.84 -2.06 19.09
N LEU A 230 19.87 -2.01 19.95
CA LEU A 230 20.47 -0.78 20.47
C LEU A 230 20.97 0.14 19.33
N PHE A 231 20.82 1.46 19.51
CA PHE A 231 21.22 2.49 18.53
C PHE A 231 20.62 2.34 17.13
N SER A 232 19.53 1.58 16.99
CA SER A 232 18.85 1.35 15.72
C SER A 232 17.42 1.89 15.73
N THR A 233 16.73 1.74 14.60
CA THR A 233 15.35 2.20 14.42
C THR A 233 14.54 1.13 13.67
N PRO A 234 13.20 1.21 13.65
CA PRO A 234 12.32 0.47 12.76
C PRO A 234 12.80 0.35 11.31
N PHE A 235 13.38 1.43 10.76
CA PHE A 235 13.81 1.47 9.37
C PHE A 235 14.95 0.51 9.03
N THR A 236 15.68 -0.01 10.04
CA THR A 236 16.67 -1.06 9.84
C THR A 236 16.05 -2.33 9.23
N TRP A 237 14.75 -2.57 9.45
CA TRP A 237 14.05 -3.74 8.92
C TRP A 237 13.54 -3.58 7.49
N VAL A 238 13.58 -2.39 6.90
CA VAL A 238 12.98 -2.12 5.57
C VAL A 238 13.55 -3.05 4.49
N GLN A 239 14.87 -3.25 4.45
CA GLN A 239 15.49 -4.14 3.46
C GLN A 239 15.10 -5.61 3.69
N THR A 240 15.09 -6.05 4.95
CA THR A 240 14.70 -7.41 5.33
C THR A 240 13.25 -7.69 4.95
N ILE A 241 12.33 -6.81 5.35
CA ILE A 241 10.89 -6.97 5.05
C ILE A 241 10.67 -6.94 3.54
N ASN A 242 11.33 -6.03 2.81
CA ASN A 242 11.22 -5.98 1.35
C ASN A 242 11.73 -7.27 0.69
N GLY A 243 12.86 -7.81 1.17
CA GLY A 243 13.40 -9.08 0.69
C GLY A 243 12.46 -10.25 0.95
N LEU A 244 11.87 -10.31 2.15
CA LEU A 244 10.84 -11.30 2.50
C LEU A 244 9.59 -11.15 1.64
N GLN A 245 9.17 -9.91 1.34
CA GLN A 245 8.04 -9.64 0.46
C GLN A 245 8.30 -10.02 -1.00
N ALA A 246 9.56 -10.15 -1.44
CA ALA A 246 9.86 -10.61 -2.80
C ALA A 246 9.38 -12.06 -3.03
N ASP A 247 9.32 -12.87 -1.97
CA ASP A 247 8.82 -14.24 -2.03
C ASP A 247 7.27 -14.27 -2.00
N PRO A 248 6.61 -14.83 -3.02
CA PRO A 248 5.15 -14.95 -3.06
C PRO A 248 4.57 -15.82 -1.94
N GLU A 249 5.27 -16.88 -1.52
CA GLU A 249 4.81 -17.76 -0.43
C GLU A 249 4.87 -17.01 0.90
N ILE A 250 5.93 -16.22 1.13
CA ILE A 250 6.02 -15.41 2.34
C ILE A 250 4.91 -14.35 2.35
N ARG A 251 4.69 -13.61 1.26
CA ARG A 251 3.60 -12.59 1.20
C ARG A 251 2.22 -13.17 1.46
N LYS A 252 1.97 -14.37 0.94
CA LYS A 252 0.70 -15.08 1.08
C LYS A 252 0.44 -15.51 2.51
N HIS A 253 1.48 -15.90 3.24
CA HIS A 253 1.36 -16.51 4.56
C HIS A 253 1.71 -15.60 5.74
N TYR A 254 2.44 -14.50 5.53
CA TYR A 254 2.92 -13.62 6.61
C TYR A 254 2.45 -12.17 6.46
N GLN A 255 2.30 -11.52 7.62
CA GLN A 255 2.06 -10.08 7.72
C GLN A 255 3.08 -9.45 8.66
N PHE A 256 3.62 -8.29 8.30
CA PHE A 256 4.78 -7.72 9.00
C PHE A 256 4.37 -6.62 9.96
N TRP A 257 4.77 -6.77 11.22
CA TRP A 257 4.60 -5.79 12.28
C TRP A 257 5.96 -5.37 12.82
N ILE A 258 6.04 -4.14 13.34
CA ILE A 258 7.27 -3.59 13.89
C ILE A 258 6.99 -3.04 15.27
N PHE A 259 7.85 -3.37 16.23
CA PHE A 259 7.87 -2.69 17.52
C PHE A 259 8.93 -1.58 17.50
N ALA A 260 8.50 -0.34 17.70
CA ALA A 260 9.40 0.81 17.82
C ALA A 260 9.53 1.23 19.29
N TYR A 261 10.75 1.48 19.74
CA TYR A 261 11.02 1.96 21.10
C TYR A 261 12.33 2.75 21.16
N PRO A 262 12.46 3.71 22.10
CA PRO A 262 13.74 4.34 22.41
C PRO A 262 14.71 3.32 23.00
N THR A 263 15.83 3.11 22.33
CA THR A 263 16.78 2.05 22.73
C THR A 263 17.57 2.36 24.00
N GLY A 264 17.54 3.61 24.49
CA GLY A 264 18.10 3.99 25.78
C GLY A 264 17.21 3.68 26.98
N ASN A 265 15.99 3.19 26.74
CA ASN A 265 15.11 2.75 27.83
C ASN A 265 15.68 1.50 28.52
N PRO A 266 15.42 1.31 29.83
CA PRO A 266 15.74 0.06 30.51
C PRO A 266 15.15 -1.13 29.76
N ILE A 267 15.94 -2.21 29.60
CA ILE A 267 15.54 -3.39 28.84
C ILE A 267 14.22 -3.97 29.35
N LEU A 268 14.07 -4.12 30.67
CA LEU A 268 12.85 -4.66 31.29
C LEU A 268 11.62 -3.77 31.05
N TYR A 269 11.81 -2.44 31.01
CA TYR A 269 10.74 -1.50 30.69
C TYR A 269 10.29 -1.66 29.24
N SER A 270 11.24 -1.74 28.30
CA SER A 270 10.93 -1.95 26.89
C SER A 270 10.27 -3.32 26.63
N ALA A 271 10.69 -4.37 27.35
CA ALA A 271 10.08 -5.69 27.29
C ALA A 271 8.65 -5.70 27.87
N LEU A 272 8.40 -4.97 28.97
CA LEU A 272 7.06 -4.75 29.49
C LEU A 272 6.17 -4.06 28.43
N ARG A 273 6.64 -2.98 27.81
CA ARG A 273 5.88 -2.27 26.76
C ARG A 273 5.57 -3.16 25.56
N LEU A 274 6.51 -4.00 25.11
CA LEU A 274 6.25 -4.96 24.04
C LEU A 274 5.11 -5.93 24.43
N ARG A 275 5.16 -6.51 25.62
CA ARG A 275 4.12 -7.43 26.11
C ARG A 275 2.76 -6.76 26.24
N GLU A 276 2.71 -5.50 26.70
CA GLU A 276 1.47 -4.71 26.76
C GLU A 276 0.87 -4.48 25.36
N GLU A 277 1.69 -4.16 24.37
CA GLU A 277 1.22 -3.95 23.00
C GLU A 277 0.73 -5.25 22.34
N LEU A 278 1.43 -6.37 22.57
CA LEU A 278 0.99 -7.69 22.12
C LEU A 278 -0.32 -8.10 22.81
N ALA A 279 -0.46 -7.90 24.12
CA ALA A 279 -1.72 -8.18 24.82
C ALA A 279 -2.90 -7.34 24.29
N LYS A 280 -2.66 -6.08 23.89
CA LYS A 280 -3.67 -5.26 23.21
C LYS A 280 -4.03 -5.82 21.83
N ALA A 281 -3.06 -6.41 21.11
CA ALA A 281 -3.31 -7.05 19.83
C ALA A 281 -4.11 -8.34 20.00
N ASP A 282 -3.79 -9.15 21.01
CA ASP A 282 -4.53 -10.36 21.40
C ASP A 282 -5.99 -10.00 21.74
N GLN A 283 -6.19 -8.93 22.52
CA GLN A 283 -7.53 -8.47 22.88
C GLN A 283 -8.33 -7.99 21.65
N LEU A 284 -7.66 -7.29 20.72
CA LEU A 284 -8.31 -6.75 19.52
C LEU A 284 -8.61 -7.84 18.49
N TYR A 285 -7.75 -8.86 18.40
CA TYR A 285 -7.79 -9.92 17.41
C TYR A 285 -7.65 -11.31 18.05
N PRO A 286 -8.58 -11.75 18.92
CA PRO A 286 -8.41 -12.95 19.76
C PRO A 286 -8.17 -14.26 19.00
N ASN A 287 -8.46 -14.29 17.69
CA ASN A 287 -8.27 -15.45 16.82
C ASN A 287 -7.08 -15.28 15.84
N HIS A 288 -6.16 -14.36 16.10
CA HIS A 288 -4.96 -14.22 15.28
C HIS A 288 -4.10 -15.50 15.34
N LYS A 289 -3.34 -15.78 14.28
CA LYS A 289 -2.36 -16.87 14.30
C LYS A 289 -1.22 -16.56 15.27
N PRO A 290 -0.55 -17.57 15.87
CA PRO A 290 0.58 -17.34 16.77
C PRO A 290 1.65 -16.44 16.15
N TYR A 291 2.24 -15.57 16.97
CA TYR A 291 3.30 -14.66 16.53
C TYR A 291 4.59 -15.41 16.22
N ILE A 292 5.32 -14.93 15.20
CA ILE A 292 6.75 -15.17 15.09
C ILE A 292 7.45 -13.87 15.41
N VAL A 293 8.41 -13.91 16.33
CA VAL A 293 9.13 -12.72 16.79
C VAL A 293 10.58 -12.81 16.33
N VAL A 294 11.07 -11.74 15.70
CA VAL A 294 12.44 -11.60 15.23
C VAL A 294 13.08 -10.42 15.96
N GLY A 295 13.93 -10.73 16.93
CA GLY A 295 14.70 -9.74 17.68
C GLY A 295 16.14 -9.65 17.18
N HIS A 296 16.64 -8.42 16.97
CA HIS A 296 18.06 -8.18 16.67
C HIS A 296 18.81 -7.65 17.89
N SER A 297 19.88 -8.33 18.30
CA SER A 297 20.74 -7.92 19.43
C SER A 297 19.91 -7.64 20.69
N MET A 298 19.94 -6.43 21.25
CA MET A 298 19.11 -6.04 22.40
C MET A 298 17.61 -6.31 22.19
N GLY A 299 17.12 -6.20 20.95
CA GLY A 299 15.74 -6.54 20.62
C GLY A 299 15.41 -8.01 20.86
N GLY A 300 16.38 -8.93 20.80
CA GLY A 300 16.19 -10.34 21.18
C GLY A 300 16.12 -10.56 22.69
N MET A 301 16.72 -9.67 23.50
CA MET A 301 16.58 -9.73 24.96
C MET A 301 15.19 -9.25 25.41
N LEU A 302 14.52 -8.41 24.63
CA LEU A 302 13.16 -7.94 24.93
C LEU A 302 12.09 -9.02 24.72
N THR A 303 12.41 -10.04 23.92
CA THR A 303 11.43 -11.00 23.37
C THR A 303 11.48 -12.36 24.05
N ASN A 304 12.39 -12.57 25.01
CA ASN A 304 12.52 -13.79 25.81
C ASN A 304 11.88 -13.62 27.19
#